data_AF-A0A6G7GJ72-F1
#
_entry.id   AF-A0A6G7GJ72-F1
#
_cell.length_a   1.000
_cell.length_b   1.000
_cell.length_c   1.000
_cell.angle_alpha   90.00
_cell.angle_beta   90.00
_cell.angle_gamma   90.00
#
_symmetry.space_group_name_H-M   'P 1'
#
loop_
_entity.id
_entity.type
_entity.pdbx_description
1 polymer ?
#
loop_
_entity_poly.entity_id
_entity_poly.type
_entity_poly.pdbx_seq_one_letter_code
_entity_poly.pdbx_strand_id
1 'polypeptide(L)' 'MGTRMKSLPNVGSLKNEVVETIIKNLGMTKAAFFFREKLSQETDYLKIKDELFGDKTSAELYTEICEWKAEKVTKK' A
#
# COMPACT_ATOMS: atom_id res chain seq x y z
N MET A 1 -12.22 -34.13 32.63
CA MET A 1 -11.12 -33.25 32.18
C MET A 1 -11.58 -32.58 30.88
N GLY A 2 -12.03 -31.33 30.94
CA GLY A 2 -12.49 -30.60 29.75
C GLY A 2 -11.31 -30.00 29.00
N THR A 3 -11.06 -30.46 27.79
CA THR A 3 -10.11 -29.84 26.86
C THR A 3 -10.60 -28.42 26.54
N ARG A 4 -9.89 -27.40 27.06
CA ARG A 4 -10.15 -26.01 26.67
C ARG A 4 -9.77 -25.87 25.19
N MET A 5 -10.75 -25.82 24.29
CA MET A 5 -10.53 -25.31 22.94
C MET A 5 -10.01 -23.88 23.08
N LYS A 6 -8.71 -23.68 22.91
CA LYS A 6 -8.15 -22.33 22.70
C LYS A 6 -8.74 -21.86 21.37
N SER A 7 -9.61 -20.86 21.42
CA SER A 7 -10.15 -20.23 20.22
C SER A 7 -8.99 -19.79 19.33
N LEU A 8 -9.09 -20.05 18.03
CA LEU A 8 -8.08 -19.59 17.08
C LEU A 8 -7.90 -18.07 17.22
N PRO A 9 -6.65 -17.58 17.24
CA PRO A 9 -6.40 -16.14 17.36
C PRO A 9 -7.02 -15.41 16.18
N ASN A 10 -7.51 -14.19 16.44
CA ASN A 10 -8.04 -13.35 15.38
C ASN A 10 -6.92 -13.01 14.39
N VAL A 11 -7.18 -13.23 13.10
CA VAL A 11 -6.21 -13.01 12.02
C VAL A 11 -5.71 -11.55 12.01
N GLY A 12 -6.56 -10.58 12.37
CA GLY A 12 -6.18 -9.17 12.49
C GLY A 12 -5.16 -8.94 13.61
N SER A 13 -5.38 -9.52 14.79
CA SER A 13 -4.40 -9.45 15.89
C SER A 13 -3.08 -10.14 15.54
N LEU A 14 -3.14 -11.27 14.84
CA LEU A 14 -1.95 -11.99 14.42
C LEU A 14 -1.10 -11.19 13.42
N LYS A 15 -1.75 -10.48 12.48
CA LYS A 15 -1.06 -9.61 11.52
C LYS A 15 -0.33 -8.46 12.22
N ASN A 16 -0.96 -7.84 13.21
CA ASN A 16 -0.35 -6.75 13.97
C ASN A 16 0.87 -7.25 14.76
N GLU A 17 0.75 -8.40 15.43
CA GLU A 17 1.86 -9.01 16.17
C GLU A 17 3.05 -9.34 15.26
N VAL A 18 2.79 -9.82 14.05
CA VAL A 18 3.84 -10.08 13.04
C VAL A 18 4.54 -8.79 12.64
N VAL A 19 3.79 -7.72 12.35
CA VAL A 19 4.37 -6.41 11.96
C VAL A 19 5.21 -5.83 13.09
N GLU A 20 4.70 -5.85 14.33
CA GLU A 20 5.42 -5.38 15.51
C GLU A 20 6.71 -6.17 15.75
N THR A 21 6.65 -7.50 15.58
CA THR A 21 7.82 -8.39 15.74
C THR A 21 8.90 -8.09 14.69
N ILE A 22 8.50 -7.85 13.44
CA ILE A 22 9.42 -7.49 12.35
C ILE A 22 10.09 -6.14 12.64
N ILE A 23 9.31 -5.13 13.04
CA ILE A 23 9.84 -3.80 13.39
C ILE A 23 10.78 -3.88 14.60
N LYS A 24 10.43 -4.65 15.62
CA LYS A 24 11.24 -4.83 16.83
C LYS A 24 12.60 -5.47 16.54
N ASN A 25 12.65 -6.44 15.63
CA ASN A 25 13.88 -7.17 15.31
C ASN A 25 14.75 -6.47 14.26
N LEU A 26 14.16 -5.76 13.29
CA LEU A 26 14.88 -5.15 12.18
C LEU A 26 15.10 -3.64 12.34
N GLY A 27 14.31 -2.98 13.20
CA GLY A 27 14.16 -1.53 13.21
C GLY A 27 13.31 -1.02 12.04
N MET A 28 12.79 0.20 12.17
CA MET A 28 11.81 0.77 11.20
C MET A 28 12.32 0.77 9.76
N THR A 29 13.56 1.19 9.52
CA THR A 29 14.10 1.32 8.17
C THR A 29 14.19 -0.02 7.44
N LYS A 30 14.78 -1.03 8.09
CA LYS A 30 14.94 -2.37 7.48
C LYS A 30 13.60 -3.10 7.38
N ALA A 31 12.71 -2.91 8.35
CA ALA A 31 11.35 -3.42 8.27
C ALA A 31 10.60 -2.83 7.07
N ALA A 32 10.73 -1.53 6.79
CA ALA A 32 10.11 -0.89 5.63
C ALA A 32 10.60 -1.48 4.30
N PHE A 33 11.91 -1.70 4.15
CA PHE A 33 12.47 -2.39 2.98
C PHE A 33 11.94 -3.82 2.86
N PHE A 34 11.94 -4.58 3.97
CA PHE A 34 11.41 -5.93 4.00
C PHE A 34 9.93 -5.98 3.58
N PHE A 35 9.09 -5.09 4.11
CA PHE A 35 7.69 -4.99 3.72
C PHE A 35 7.55 -4.69 2.23
N ARG A 36 8.31 -3.72 1.72
CA ARG A 36 8.29 -3.37 0.29
C ARG A 36 8.71 -4.53 -0.61
N GLU A 37 9.72 -5.31 -0.24
CA GLU A 37 10.28 -6.34 -1.12
C GLU A 37 9.61 -7.70 -0.99
N LYS A 38 9.10 -8.03 0.20
CA LYS A 38 8.59 -9.38 0.52
C LYS A 38 7.10 -9.42 0.78
N LEU A 39 6.50 -8.28 1.14
CA LEU A 39 5.09 -8.19 1.51
C LEU A 39 4.30 -7.18 0.67
N SER A 40 4.97 -6.43 -0.22
CA SER A 40 4.31 -5.87 -1.39
C SER A 40 3.75 -7.05 -2.14
N GLN A 41 2.43 -7.14 -2.24
CA GLN A 41 1.82 -8.00 -3.24
C GLN A 41 2.43 -7.63 -4.60
N GLU A 42 2.50 -8.57 -5.54
CA GLU A 42 2.67 -8.22 -6.95
C GLU A 42 1.52 -7.28 -7.27
N THR A 43 1.83 -5.99 -7.17
CA THR A 43 0.87 -4.96 -7.39
C THR A 43 0.71 -5.00 -8.88
N ASP A 44 -0.41 -5.54 -9.34
CA ASP A 44 -0.71 -5.63 -10.75
C ASP A 44 -0.75 -4.20 -11.28
N TYR A 45 0.39 -3.76 -11.81
CA TYR A 45 0.59 -2.41 -12.30
C TYR A 45 -0.42 -2.09 -13.38
N LEU A 46 -0.81 -3.10 -14.19
CA LEU A 46 -1.84 -2.94 -15.20
C LEU A 46 -3.19 -2.70 -14.55
N LYS A 47 -3.55 -3.49 -13.52
CA LYS A 47 -4.80 -3.26 -12.77
C LYS A 47 -4.86 -1.88 -12.12
N ILE A 48 -3.78 -1.44 -11.48
CA ILE A 48 -3.75 -0.10 -10.85
C ILE A 48 -3.78 1.01 -11.91
N LYS A 49 -3.06 0.84 -13.01
CA LYS A 49 -3.10 1.80 -14.13
C LYS A 49 -4.52 1.90 -14.69
N ASP A 50 -5.22 0.79 -14.79
CA ASP A 50 -6.59 0.72 -15.30
C ASP A 50 -7.60 1.33 -14.33
N GLU A 51 -7.50 1.04 -13.02
CA GLU A 51 -8.36 1.68 -12.00
C GLU A 51 -8.16 3.19 -11.91
N LEU A 52 -6.94 3.70 -12.12
CA LEU A 52 -6.64 5.12 -12.00
C LEU A 52 -6.90 5.92 -13.29
N PHE A 53 -6.68 5.30 -14.45
CA PHE A 53 -6.61 6.01 -15.73
C PHE A 53 -7.33 5.30 -16.88
N GLY A 54 -7.95 4.13 -16.66
CA GLY A 54 -8.62 3.35 -17.70
C GLY A 54 -9.77 4.09 -18.37
N ASP A 55 -10.47 4.95 -17.61
CA ASP A 55 -11.57 5.78 -18.11
C ASP A 55 -11.11 7.07 -18.79
N LYS A 56 -9.80 7.37 -18.81
CA LYS A 56 -9.25 8.62 -19.37
C LYS A 56 -8.39 8.34 -20.59
N THR A 57 -8.62 9.12 -21.64
CA THR A 57 -7.73 9.15 -22.78
C THR A 57 -6.42 9.86 -22.44
N SER A 58 -5.37 9.56 -23.20
CA SER A 58 -4.07 10.23 -23.02
C SER A 58 -4.16 11.76 -23.22
N ALA A 59 -5.10 12.23 -24.04
CA ALA A 59 -5.31 13.67 -24.26
C ALA A 59 -5.93 14.36 -23.03
N GLU A 60 -6.86 13.71 -22.35
CA GLU A 60 -7.47 14.22 -21.11
C GLU A 60 -6.45 14.26 -19.98
N LEU A 61 -5.65 13.20 -19.82
CA LEU A 61 -4.55 13.18 -18.85
C LEU A 61 -3.53 14.30 -19.11
N TYR A 62 -3.18 14.53 -20.37
CA TYR A 62 -2.26 15.59 -20.74
C TYR A 62 -2.82 16.98 -20.41
N THR A 63 -4.11 17.18 -20.67
CA THR A 63 -4.82 18.43 -20.35
C THR A 63 -4.81 18.69 -18.84
N GLU A 64 -5.17 17.69 -18.03
CA GLU A 64 -5.12 17.79 -16.55
C GLU A 64 -3.72 18.14 -16.03
N ILE A 65 -2.67 17.53 -16.60
CA ILE A 65 -1.28 17.82 -16.22
C ILE A 65 -0.91 19.28 -16.55
N CYS A 66 -1.39 19.81 -17.67
CA CYS A 66 -1.13 21.19 -18.08
C CYS A 66 -1.87 22.18 -17.16
N GLU A 67 -3.12 21.90 -16.83
CA GLU A 67 -3.93 22.70 -15.90
C GLU A 67 -3.32 22.72 -14.50
N TRP A 68 -2.93 21.55 -13.97
CA TRP A 68 -2.25 21.45 -12.68
C TRP A 68 -0.95 22.24 -12.62
N LYS A 69 -0.16 22.23 -13.72
CA LYS A 69 1.06 23.05 -13.83
C LYS A 69 0.74 24.54 -13.86
N ALA A 70 -0.31 24.94 -14.56
CA ALA A 70 -0.73 26.35 -14.63
C ALA A 70 -1.20 26.87 -13.26
N GLU A 71 -1.96 26.08 -12.50
CA GLU A 71 -2.39 26.44 -11.13
C GLU A 71 -1.22 26.57 -10.14
N LYS A 72 -0.17 25.77 -10.32
CA LYS A 72 1.06 25.85 -9.51
C LYS A 72 1.88 27.10 -9.81
N VAL A 73 1.75 27.65 -11.01
CA VAL A 73 2.45 28.87 -11.45
C VAL A 73 1.70 30.13 -10.99
N THR A 74 0.37 30.10 -10.90
CA THR A 74 -0.45 31.26 -10.48
C THR A 74 -0.60 31.42 -8.96
N LYS A 75 -0.30 30.38 -8.17
CA LYS A 75 -0.30 30.42 -6.69
C LYS A 75 1.05 30.77 -6.05
N LYS A 76 2.00 31.30 -6.83
CA LYS A 76 3.33 31.70 -6.37
C LYS A 76 3.50 33.21 -6.53
#